data_AF-A0A2M7N5T3-F1
#
_entry.id   AF-A0A2M7N5T3-F1
#
_cell.length_a   1.000
_cell.length_b   1.000
_cell.length_c   1.000
_cell.angle_alpha   90.00
_cell.angle_beta   90.00
_cell.angle_gamma   90.00
#
_symmetry.space_group_name_H-M   'P 1'
#
loop_
_entity.id
_entity.type
_entity.pdbx_description
1 polymer ?
#
loop_
_entity_poly.entity_id
_entity_poly.type
_entity_poly.pdbx_seq_one_letter_code
_entity_poly.pdbx_strand_id
1 'polypeptide(L)'
;MNGVNFFNDGNLQNNFDIGFTNHFNNAISYNDHNLSFNDYTNAGIFYNNINGFLSISNDCTNGDTINHDAHWYNNGHTDIWNNFTNIDTLDGNTGGTFCVGNLSTNVGVVLGNFDFCSRFSGTFDINSGTISNGITFCAAGEICWGNVNENKTISSINIFPNPVKESLTINLSNFKIKTVEIINILGKTIYLQNVNSNEINISRNNVPSGIYFVKVNSKEKTFTAKVVFE
;
A
#
# COMPACT_ATOMS: atom_id res chain seq x y z
N MET A 1 9.66 10.54 10.10
CA MET A 1 8.97 10.75 8.80
C MET A 1 7.52 10.99 9.13
N ASN A 2 6.93 12.12 8.70
CA ASN A 2 5.50 12.37 8.88
C ASN A 2 4.73 11.39 7.99
N GLY A 3 4.35 10.25 8.56
CA GLY A 3 3.61 9.23 7.87
C GLY A 3 2.21 9.73 7.54
N VAL A 4 1.81 9.66 6.28
CA VAL A 4 0.43 9.95 5.90
C VAL A 4 -0.41 8.79 6.43
N ASN A 5 -1.21 9.07 7.45
CA ASN A 5 -2.26 8.19 7.91
C ASN A 5 -3.44 8.34 6.95
N PHE A 6 -3.96 7.22 6.45
CA PHE A 6 -5.15 7.19 5.62
C PHE A 6 -6.31 6.61 6.44
N PHE A 7 -7.47 7.26 6.34
CA PHE A 7 -8.71 6.82 6.98
C PHE A 7 -9.76 6.68 5.88
N ASN A 8 -10.29 5.47 5.72
CA ASN A 8 -11.39 5.22 4.81
C ASN A 8 -12.70 5.04 5.59
N ASP A 9 -13.67 5.89 5.29
CA ASP A 9 -15.05 5.81 5.80
C ASP A 9 -16.07 5.79 4.63
N GLY A 10 -15.60 5.35 3.46
CA GLY A 10 -16.38 5.23 2.23
C GLY A 10 -15.92 4.05 1.39
N ASN A 11 -15.87 4.22 0.07
CA ASN A 11 -15.38 3.20 -0.85
C ASN A 11 -13.97 3.55 -1.34
N LEU A 12 -13.02 2.65 -1.13
CA LEU A 12 -11.70 2.69 -1.73
C LEU A 12 -11.54 1.55 -2.74
N GLN A 13 -11.05 1.88 -3.93
CA GLN A 13 -10.64 0.88 -4.92
C GLN A 13 -9.20 1.12 -5.32
N ASN A 14 -8.36 0.11 -5.11
CA ASN A 14 -6.99 0.08 -5.58
C ASN A 14 -6.85 -0.82 -6.81
N ASN A 15 -6.56 -0.19 -7.96
CA ASN A 15 -6.29 -0.87 -9.24
C ASN A 15 -4.80 -0.85 -9.64
N PHE A 16 -3.92 -0.25 -8.81
CA PHE A 16 -2.49 -0.03 -9.12
C PHE A 16 -1.63 -0.14 -7.84
N ASP A 17 -0.36 0.29 -7.88
CA ASP A 17 0.48 0.33 -6.69
C ASP A 17 0.08 1.51 -5.77
N ILE A 18 -0.30 1.23 -4.52
CA ILE A 18 -0.58 2.26 -3.49
C ILE A 18 0.16 1.91 -2.19
N GLY A 19 0.68 2.92 -1.48
CA GLY A 19 1.29 2.75 -0.17
C GLY A 19 1.00 3.91 0.78
N PHE A 20 0.71 3.61 2.04
CA PHE A 20 0.50 4.58 3.12
C PHE A 20 1.33 4.21 4.34
N THR A 21 1.47 5.13 5.31
CA THR A 21 2.12 4.77 6.57
C THR A 21 1.17 3.97 7.43
N ASN A 22 0.07 4.55 7.90
CA ASN A 22 -0.94 3.78 8.62
C ASN A 22 -2.26 3.86 7.88
N HIS A 23 -3.04 2.79 7.90
CA HIS A 23 -4.37 2.78 7.31
C HIS A 23 -5.40 2.19 8.26
N PHE A 24 -6.50 2.92 8.42
CA PHE A 24 -7.69 2.46 9.10
C PHE A 24 -8.85 2.43 8.10
N ASN A 25 -9.42 1.24 7.89
CA ASN A 25 -10.58 1.04 7.04
C ASN A 25 -11.83 0.81 7.90
N ASN A 26 -12.76 1.76 7.89
CA ASN A 26 -14.05 1.70 8.60
C ASN A 26 -15.24 1.37 7.69
N ALA A 27 -14.97 1.18 6.40
CA ALA A 27 -16.00 1.01 5.37
C ALA A 27 -15.51 -0.03 4.34
N ILE A 28 -15.71 0.20 3.05
CA ILE A 28 -15.42 -0.81 2.02
C ILE A 28 -14.12 -0.47 1.28
N SER A 29 -13.21 -1.43 1.20
CA SER A 29 -11.96 -1.30 0.46
C SER A 29 -11.73 -2.51 -0.45
N TYR A 30 -11.32 -2.26 -1.70
CA TYR A 30 -10.98 -3.28 -2.69
C TYR A 30 -9.52 -3.12 -3.12
N ASN A 31 -8.81 -4.25 -3.21
CA ASN A 31 -7.43 -4.30 -3.68
C ASN A 31 -7.27 -5.35 -4.78
N ASP A 32 -6.86 -4.89 -5.97
CA ASP A 32 -6.55 -5.72 -7.15
C ASP A 32 -5.07 -5.68 -7.54
N HIS A 33 -4.22 -5.04 -6.73
CA HIS A 33 -2.81 -4.87 -7.04
C HIS A 33 -1.94 -4.73 -5.78
N ASN A 34 -0.75 -4.12 -5.87
CA ASN A 34 0.12 -3.94 -4.71
C ASN A 34 -0.41 -2.83 -3.78
N LEU A 35 -0.66 -3.20 -2.52
CA LEU A 35 -1.06 -2.30 -1.45
C LEU A 35 -0.13 -2.48 -0.26
N SER A 36 0.46 -1.40 0.25
CA SER A 36 1.37 -1.49 1.39
C SER A 36 1.08 -0.50 2.52
N PHE A 37 1.24 -0.99 3.75
CA PHE A 37 1.05 -0.24 4.98
C PHE A 37 2.19 -0.53 5.96
N ASN A 38 2.45 0.39 6.88
CA ASN A 38 3.17 0.09 8.11
C ASN A 38 2.24 -0.63 9.09
N ASP A 39 1.21 0.06 9.56
CA ASP A 39 0.16 -0.51 10.40
C ASP A 39 -1.17 -0.53 9.64
N TYR A 40 -1.95 -1.60 9.82
CA TYR A 40 -3.27 -1.73 9.21
C TYR A 40 -4.33 -2.19 10.21
N THR A 41 -5.46 -1.50 10.22
CA THR A 41 -6.67 -1.95 10.92
C THR A 41 -7.84 -1.97 9.96
N ASN A 42 -8.46 -3.13 9.81
CA ASN A 42 -9.74 -3.29 9.16
C ASN A 42 -10.85 -3.38 10.21
N ALA A 43 -11.70 -2.35 10.29
CA ALA A 43 -12.94 -2.34 11.06
C ALA A 43 -14.18 -2.51 10.17
N GLY A 44 -14.07 -2.29 8.85
CA GLY A 44 -15.15 -2.50 7.88
C GLY A 44 -14.96 -3.77 7.03
N ILE A 45 -15.26 -3.65 5.74
CA ILE A 45 -15.12 -4.74 4.78
C ILE A 45 -13.89 -4.50 3.90
N PHE A 46 -12.99 -5.48 3.83
CA PHE A 46 -11.82 -5.42 2.97
C PHE A 46 -11.76 -6.62 2.03
N TYR A 47 -11.59 -6.35 0.74
CA TYR A 47 -11.42 -7.35 -0.31
C TYR A 47 -10.00 -7.28 -0.85
N ASN A 48 -9.17 -8.28 -0.55
CA ASN A 48 -7.94 -8.53 -1.28
C ASN A 48 -8.25 -9.55 -2.38
N ASN A 49 -8.47 -9.07 -3.60
CA ASN A 49 -8.87 -9.89 -4.72
C ASN A 49 -7.71 -10.77 -5.22
N ILE A 50 -7.97 -11.66 -6.17
CA ILE A 50 -6.98 -12.66 -6.64
C ILE A 50 -5.68 -12.07 -7.18
N ASN A 51 -5.72 -10.84 -7.72
CA ASN A 51 -4.54 -10.11 -8.20
C ASN A 51 -3.92 -9.20 -7.12
N GLY A 52 -4.56 -9.10 -5.96
CA GLY A 52 -4.16 -8.26 -4.86
C GLY A 52 -2.97 -8.84 -4.10
N PHE A 53 -1.96 -8.01 -3.91
CA PHE A 53 -0.84 -8.25 -3.00
C PHE A 53 -0.88 -7.19 -1.91
N LEU A 54 -1.06 -7.61 -0.67
CA LEU A 54 -1.05 -6.73 0.49
C LEU A 54 0.19 -6.99 1.35
N SER A 55 0.96 -5.95 1.65
CA SER A 55 2.13 -6.03 2.54
C SER A 55 2.01 -5.05 3.69
N ILE A 56 1.99 -5.57 4.91
CA ILE A 56 1.87 -4.80 6.15
C ILE A 56 3.15 -5.00 6.95
N SER A 57 4.00 -3.96 7.04
CA SER A 57 5.35 -4.09 7.59
C SER A 57 5.40 -4.17 9.12
N ASN A 58 4.33 -3.81 9.81
CA ASN A 58 4.20 -3.92 11.26
C ASN A 58 2.92 -4.66 11.65
N ASP A 59 2.08 -4.09 12.52
CA ASP A 59 0.96 -4.81 13.15
C ASP A 59 -0.33 -4.69 12.32
N CYS A 60 -1.09 -5.77 12.30
CA CYS A 60 -2.33 -5.88 11.56
C CYS A 60 -3.47 -6.36 12.48
N THR A 61 -4.61 -5.68 12.41
CA THR A 61 -5.84 -6.11 13.10
C THR A 61 -7.01 -6.16 12.14
N ASN A 62 -7.74 -7.28 12.15
CA ASN A 62 -9.08 -7.39 11.58
C ASN A 62 -10.09 -7.42 12.73
N GLY A 63 -10.81 -6.31 12.94
CA GLY A 63 -11.71 -6.17 14.06
C GLY A 63 -12.37 -4.79 14.20
N ASP A 64 -13.66 -4.79 14.52
CA ASP A 64 -14.41 -3.65 15.07
C ASP A 64 -14.95 -4.01 16.45
N THR A 65 -14.38 -3.40 17.50
CA THR A 65 -14.79 -3.64 18.89
C THR A 65 -16.17 -3.07 19.27
N ILE A 66 -16.80 -2.31 18.38
CA ILE A 66 -18.10 -1.67 18.60
C ILE A 66 -19.17 -2.44 17.83
N ASN A 67 -19.00 -2.59 16.52
CA ASN A 67 -20.05 -3.17 15.66
C ASN A 67 -19.85 -4.66 15.39
N HIS A 68 -18.65 -5.19 15.60
CA HIS A 68 -18.31 -6.59 15.33
C HIS A 68 -18.61 -7.04 13.89
N ASP A 69 -18.40 -6.15 12.92
CA ASP A 69 -18.72 -6.36 11.50
C ASP A 69 -17.50 -6.35 10.59
N ALA A 70 -16.29 -6.29 11.15
CA ALA A 70 -15.07 -6.34 10.35
C ALA A 70 -14.96 -7.67 9.60
N HIS A 71 -14.88 -7.58 8.27
CA HIS A 71 -14.84 -8.73 7.39
C HIS A 71 -13.76 -8.58 6.33
N TRP A 72 -12.77 -9.47 6.37
CA TRP A 72 -11.68 -9.50 5.40
C TRP A 72 -11.81 -10.72 4.49
N TYR A 73 -12.05 -10.46 3.20
CA TYR A 73 -12.01 -11.45 2.13
C TYR A 73 -10.64 -11.49 1.46
N ASN A 74 -9.86 -12.54 1.67
CA ASN A 74 -8.53 -12.69 1.09
C ASN A 74 -8.52 -13.81 0.04
N ASN A 75 -8.57 -13.40 -1.23
CA ASN A 75 -8.43 -14.28 -2.39
C ASN A 75 -7.06 -14.12 -3.09
N GLY A 76 -6.29 -13.09 -2.72
CA GLY A 76 -4.93 -12.86 -3.18
C GLY A 76 -3.89 -13.20 -2.11
N HIS A 77 -2.73 -12.52 -2.15
CA HIS A 77 -1.63 -12.73 -1.22
C HIS A 77 -1.56 -11.62 -0.18
N THR A 78 -1.40 -11.98 1.09
CA THR A 78 -1.23 -11.03 2.20
C THR A 78 0.00 -11.41 3.03
N ASP A 79 0.99 -10.51 3.08
CA ASP A 79 2.14 -10.57 3.98
C ASP A 79 1.96 -9.60 5.15
N ILE A 80 2.01 -10.12 6.37
CA ILE A 80 2.04 -9.36 7.62
C ILE A 80 3.38 -9.66 8.29
N TRP A 81 4.24 -8.65 8.44
CA TRP A 81 5.62 -8.86 8.89
C TRP A 81 5.76 -8.96 10.41
N ASN A 82 4.85 -8.35 11.18
CA ASN A 82 4.83 -8.43 12.64
C ASN A 82 3.60 -9.22 13.12
N ASN A 83 2.80 -8.66 14.05
CA ASN A 83 1.71 -9.40 14.68
C ASN A 83 0.41 -9.25 13.90
N PHE A 84 -0.40 -10.31 13.94
CA PHE A 84 -1.73 -10.33 13.37
C PHE A 84 -2.76 -10.72 14.44
N THR A 85 -3.85 -9.95 14.52
CA THR A 85 -5.00 -10.28 15.36
C THR A 85 -6.28 -10.26 14.53
N ASN A 86 -7.01 -11.37 14.52
CA ASN A 86 -8.39 -11.42 14.06
C ASN A 86 -9.34 -11.55 15.26
N ILE A 87 -10.25 -10.59 15.42
CA ILE A 87 -11.32 -10.65 16.42
C ILE A 87 -12.72 -10.76 15.80
N ASP A 88 -12.86 -10.55 14.49
CA ASP A 88 -14.11 -10.73 13.73
C ASP A 88 -13.94 -11.77 12.60
N THR A 89 -14.26 -11.45 11.34
CA THR A 89 -14.35 -12.45 10.27
C THR A 89 -13.21 -12.36 9.27
N LEU A 90 -12.49 -13.47 9.10
CA LEU A 90 -11.67 -13.74 7.92
C LEU A 90 -12.41 -14.73 7.02
N ASP A 91 -12.35 -14.48 5.72
CA ASP A 91 -12.92 -15.35 4.70
C ASP A 91 -12.04 -15.30 3.44
N GLY A 92 -12.24 -16.23 2.53
CA GLY A 92 -11.45 -16.32 1.31
C GLY A 92 -11.71 -17.61 0.54
N ASN A 93 -11.25 -17.63 -0.70
CA ASN A 93 -11.36 -18.79 -1.58
C ASN A 93 -9.98 -19.39 -1.85
N THR A 94 -9.98 -20.52 -2.56
CA THR A 94 -8.75 -21.21 -2.97
C THR A 94 -7.85 -20.30 -3.76
N GLY A 95 -6.57 -20.24 -3.38
CA GLY A 95 -5.58 -19.33 -3.92
C GLY A 95 -5.30 -18.11 -3.03
N GLY A 96 -6.16 -17.83 -2.05
CA GLY A 96 -5.87 -16.85 -1.01
C GLY A 96 -4.80 -17.34 -0.04
N THR A 97 -3.87 -16.46 0.34
CA THR A 97 -2.78 -16.76 1.29
C THR A 97 -2.59 -15.65 2.30
N PHE A 98 -2.52 -15.99 3.58
CA PHE A 98 -2.02 -15.12 4.65
C PHE A 98 -0.69 -15.64 5.17
N CYS A 99 0.28 -14.74 5.28
CA CYS A 99 1.60 -15.01 5.85
C CYS A 99 1.84 -14.07 7.02
N VAL A 100 2.05 -14.61 8.22
CA VAL A 100 2.25 -13.83 9.45
C VAL A 100 3.64 -14.07 10.01
N GLY A 101 4.40 -12.99 10.19
CA GLY A 101 5.83 -13.03 10.51
C GLY A 101 6.10 -13.20 12.00
N ASN A 102 5.15 -12.79 12.85
CA ASN A 102 5.23 -12.88 14.29
C ASN A 102 3.97 -13.49 14.91
N LEU A 103 3.49 -12.98 16.05
CA LEU A 103 2.36 -13.58 16.78
C LEU A 103 1.07 -13.45 15.97
N SER A 104 0.39 -14.57 15.77
CA SER A 104 -0.91 -14.67 15.13
C SER A 104 -1.97 -15.10 16.13
N THR A 105 -3.02 -14.29 16.27
CA THR A 105 -4.14 -14.56 17.18
C THR A 105 -5.46 -14.57 16.42
N ASN A 106 -6.25 -15.62 16.63
CA ASN A 106 -7.64 -15.69 16.20
C ASN A 106 -8.57 -15.82 17.41
N VAL A 107 -9.40 -14.81 17.63
CA VAL A 107 -10.52 -14.83 18.58
C VAL A 107 -11.86 -14.93 17.83
N GLY A 108 -11.90 -14.48 16.58
CA GLY A 108 -13.11 -14.45 15.75
C GLY A 108 -13.36 -15.72 14.92
N VAL A 109 -13.92 -15.53 13.74
CA VAL A 109 -14.35 -16.59 12.82
C VAL A 109 -13.45 -16.59 11.58
N VAL A 110 -12.94 -17.77 11.21
CA VAL A 110 -12.20 -17.99 9.98
C VAL A 110 -13.00 -18.93 9.08
N LEU A 111 -13.43 -18.43 7.93
CA LEU A 111 -14.29 -19.09 6.94
C LEU A 111 -13.56 -19.35 5.63
N GLY A 112 -14.21 -20.10 4.75
CA GLY A 112 -13.74 -20.29 3.38
C GLY A 112 -12.63 -21.32 3.24
N ASN A 113 -11.84 -21.15 2.18
CA ASN A 113 -10.93 -22.15 1.62
C ASN A 113 -9.58 -21.54 1.23
N PHE A 114 -8.86 -20.92 2.16
CA PHE A 114 -7.57 -20.26 1.90
C PHE A 114 -6.43 -20.85 2.76
N ASP A 115 -5.18 -20.52 2.43
CA ASP A 115 -3.99 -20.96 3.19
C ASP A 115 -3.57 -19.89 4.21
N PHE A 116 -3.32 -20.31 5.44
CA PHE A 116 -2.79 -19.45 6.50
C PHE A 116 -1.44 -19.97 6.96
N CYS A 117 -0.43 -19.12 7.06
CA CYS A 117 0.90 -19.54 7.47
C CYS A 117 1.52 -18.57 8.47
N SER A 118 1.64 -19.00 9.72
CA SER A 118 2.48 -18.32 10.71
C SER A 118 3.91 -18.82 10.61
N ARG A 119 4.87 -17.89 10.67
CA ARG A 119 6.30 -18.22 10.74
C ARG A 119 6.65 -19.03 12.00
N PHE A 120 5.91 -18.82 13.09
CA PHE A 120 6.26 -19.38 14.40
C PHE A 120 5.67 -20.77 14.61
N SER A 121 4.37 -20.96 14.37
CA SER A 121 3.71 -22.26 14.59
C SER A 121 3.28 -22.99 13.32
N GLY A 122 3.33 -22.34 12.16
CA GLY A 122 2.71 -22.84 10.92
C GLY A 122 1.18 -22.71 10.93
N THR A 123 0.55 -22.34 12.04
CA THR A 123 -0.90 -22.17 12.21
C THR A 123 -1.19 -20.85 12.93
N PHE A 124 -2.39 -20.63 13.47
CA PHE A 124 -2.58 -19.53 14.44
C PHE A 124 -1.86 -19.88 15.76
N ASP A 125 -1.02 -18.97 16.26
CA ASP A 125 -0.26 -19.18 17.50
C ASP A 125 -1.18 -19.22 18.73
N ILE A 126 -2.24 -18.41 18.69
CA ILE A 126 -3.33 -18.43 19.68
C ILE A 126 -4.65 -18.51 18.91
N ASN A 127 -5.44 -19.53 19.19
CA ASN A 127 -6.80 -19.64 18.66
C ASN A 127 -7.80 -19.88 19.80
N SER A 128 -8.70 -18.91 20.03
CA SER A 128 -9.90 -19.09 20.85
C SER A 128 -11.19 -18.98 20.03
N GLY A 129 -11.08 -18.77 18.73
CA GLY A 129 -12.18 -18.65 17.79
C GLY A 129 -12.45 -19.94 17.01
N THR A 130 -13.21 -19.83 15.92
CA THR A 130 -13.56 -20.96 15.05
C THR A 130 -12.80 -20.90 13.73
N ILE A 131 -12.38 -22.06 13.22
CA ILE A 131 -11.70 -22.20 11.94
C ILE A 131 -12.44 -23.23 11.11
N SER A 132 -12.80 -22.86 9.88
CA SER A 132 -13.42 -23.75 8.89
C SER A 132 -12.48 -24.87 8.45
N ASN A 133 -13.03 -26.03 8.12
CA ASN A 133 -12.27 -27.18 7.58
C ASN A 133 -11.61 -26.88 6.23
N GLY A 134 -12.03 -25.82 5.53
CA GLY A 134 -11.45 -25.41 4.25
C GLY A 134 -10.09 -24.71 4.38
N ILE A 135 -9.69 -24.32 5.60
CA ILE A 135 -8.42 -23.63 5.84
C ILE A 135 -7.27 -24.62 5.83
N THR A 136 -6.24 -24.32 5.05
CA THR A 136 -4.98 -25.05 5.07
C THR A 136 -3.90 -24.24 5.76
N PHE A 137 -2.82 -24.92 6.16
CA PHE A 137 -1.75 -24.33 6.95
C PHE A 137 -0.39 -24.54 6.30
N CYS A 138 0.18 -23.45 5.77
CA CYS A 138 1.42 -23.45 4.99
C CYS A 138 1.46 -24.55 3.90
N ALA A 139 0.31 -24.88 3.31
CA ALA A 139 0.18 -26.04 2.42
C ALA A 139 0.20 -25.66 0.94
N ALA A 140 -0.07 -24.40 0.59
CA ALA A 140 -0.22 -23.97 -0.79
C ALA A 140 1.10 -23.94 -1.58
N GLY A 141 2.25 -24.08 -0.92
CA GLY A 141 3.56 -23.91 -1.56
C GLY A 141 3.87 -22.47 -1.98
N GLU A 142 2.95 -21.54 -1.71
CA GLU A 142 3.15 -20.09 -1.80
C GLU A 142 4.28 -19.68 -0.85
N ILE A 143 5.24 -18.92 -1.38
CA ILE A 143 6.39 -18.49 -0.59
C ILE A 143 5.96 -17.24 0.18
N CYS A 144 5.67 -17.40 1.47
CA CYS A 144 5.52 -16.27 2.38
C CYS A 144 6.74 -15.35 2.29
N TRP A 145 6.49 -14.05 2.12
CA TRP A 145 7.54 -13.06 1.88
C TRP A 145 8.45 -13.35 0.67
N GLY A 146 8.10 -14.31 -0.19
CA GLY A 146 8.80 -14.61 -1.44
C GLY A 146 8.21 -13.85 -2.63
N ASN A 147 6.94 -13.46 -2.52
CA ASN A 147 6.30 -12.46 -3.39
C ASN A 147 6.58 -11.03 -2.91
N VAL A 148 7.64 -10.81 -2.13
CA VAL A 148 8.26 -9.48 -2.13
C VAL A 148 8.75 -9.29 -3.55
N ASN A 149 7.96 -8.57 -4.35
CA ASN A 149 8.51 -7.82 -5.45
C ASN A 149 9.60 -6.93 -4.81
N GLU A 150 10.83 -7.44 -4.76
CA GLU A 150 12.07 -6.67 -4.76
C GLU A 150 12.16 -5.95 -6.11
N ASN A 151 11.13 -5.16 -6.43
CA ASN A 151 11.08 -4.25 -7.55
C ASN A 151 9.96 -3.21 -7.39
N LYS A 152 9.96 -2.57 -6.23
CA LYS A 152 10.37 -1.17 -6.20
C LYS A 152 11.02 -0.97 -4.85
N THR A 153 12.34 -0.80 -4.84
CA THR A 153 12.81 0.43 -4.20
C THR A 153 11.81 1.48 -4.63
N ILE A 154 10.99 2.00 -3.71
CA ILE A 154 10.34 3.27 -3.93
C ILE A 154 11.51 4.11 -4.37
N SER A 155 11.60 4.33 -5.68
CA SER A 155 12.62 5.19 -6.23
C SER A 155 11.99 6.51 -5.92
N SER A 156 12.16 6.90 -4.66
CA SER A 156 11.39 7.92 -3.98
C SER A 156 11.74 9.18 -4.69
N ILE A 157 10.87 9.49 -5.64
CA ILE A 157 10.74 10.82 -6.16
C ILE A 157 10.00 11.59 -5.08
N ASN A 158 10.76 12.39 -4.35
CA ASN A 158 10.22 13.33 -3.40
C ASN A 158 10.01 14.64 -4.14
N ILE A 159 8.77 15.10 -4.23
CA ILE A 159 8.41 16.38 -4.86
C ILE A 159 7.71 17.23 -3.81
N PHE A 160 8.35 18.32 -3.41
CA PHE A 160 7.88 19.16 -2.30
C PHE A 160 8.38 20.60 -2.43
N PRO A 161 7.73 21.57 -1.77
CA PRO A 161 6.40 21.46 -1.18
C PRO A 161 5.32 21.29 -2.25
N ASN A 162 4.18 20.74 -1.88
CA ASN A 162 2.96 20.79 -2.67
C ASN A 162 1.82 21.16 -1.70
N PRO A 163 1.18 22.33 -1.82
CA PRO A 163 1.32 23.32 -2.88
C PRO A 163 2.66 24.09 -2.91
N VAL A 164 3.08 24.53 -4.11
CA VAL A 164 4.31 25.28 -4.38
C VAL A 164 4.04 26.78 -4.33
N LYS A 165 4.66 27.47 -3.37
CA LYS A 165 4.58 28.93 -3.25
C LYS A 165 5.75 29.63 -3.95
N GLU A 166 6.98 29.24 -3.60
CA GLU A 166 8.21 29.90 -4.06
C GLU A 166 9.08 29.02 -4.95
N SER A 167 9.30 27.77 -4.56
CA SER A 167 10.10 26.82 -5.33
C SER A 167 9.64 25.40 -5.11
N LEU A 168 9.86 24.55 -6.12
CA LEU A 168 9.60 23.12 -6.13
C LEU A 168 10.93 22.37 -6.08
N THR A 169 11.12 21.56 -5.06
CA THR A 169 12.23 20.62 -4.95
C THR A 169 11.79 19.25 -5.45
N ILE A 170 12.62 18.65 -6.30
CA ILE A 170 12.48 17.28 -6.79
C ILE A 170 13.76 16.54 -6.43
N ASN A 171 13.63 15.46 -5.66
CA ASN A 171 14.74 14.62 -5.24
C ASN A 171 14.46 13.16 -5.60
N LEU A 172 15.42 12.50 -6.25
CA LEU A 172 15.43 11.06 -6.53
C LEU A 172 16.48 10.40 -5.63
N SER A 173 16.07 9.52 -4.72
CA SER A 173 17.00 8.95 -3.74
C SER A 173 18.10 8.07 -4.35
N ASN A 174 17.80 7.36 -5.44
CA ASN A 174 18.70 6.34 -6.01
C ASN A 174 19.15 6.62 -7.46
N PHE A 175 18.63 7.67 -8.10
CA PHE A 175 18.88 7.92 -9.52
C PHE A 175 19.28 9.37 -9.78
N LYS A 176 20.08 9.58 -10.83
CA LYS A 176 20.28 10.92 -11.36
C LYS A 176 19.11 11.29 -12.26
N ILE A 177 18.51 12.43 -11.97
CA ILE A 177 17.57 13.09 -12.86
C ILE A 177 18.31 13.41 -14.15
N LYS A 178 17.72 13.04 -15.29
CA LYS A 178 18.20 13.37 -16.64
C LYS A 178 17.45 14.56 -17.20
N THR A 179 16.13 14.55 -17.07
CA THR A 179 15.30 15.69 -17.47
C THR A 179 14.15 15.90 -16.49
N VAL A 180 13.79 17.16 -16.30
CA VAL A 180 12.54 17.55 -15.65
C VAL A 180 11.73 18.37 -16.64
N GLU A 181 10.45 18.04 -16.74
CA GLU A 181 9.47 18.72 -17.56
C GLU A 181 8.27 19.12 -16.68
N ILE A 182 7.79 20.35 -16.81
CA ILE A 182 6.53 20.80 -16.19
C ILE A 182 5.54 21.10 -17.31
N ILE A 183 4.36 20.48 -17.23
CA ILE A 183 3.34 20.47 -18.26
C ILE A 183 2.04 20.99 -17.64
N ASN A 184 1.34 21.90 -18.33
CA ASN A 184 0.03 22.37 -17.88
C ASN A 184 -1.09 21.37 -18.25
N ILE A 185 -2.32 21.63 -17.78
CA ILE A 185 -3.48 20.76 -18.05
C ILE A 185 -3.86 20.62 -19.54
N LEU A 186 -3.35 21.51 -20.41
CA LEU A 186 -3.56 21.45 -21.87
C LEU A 186 -2.46 20.64 -22.58
N GLY A 187 -1.55 20.00 -21.83
CA GLY A 187 -0.43 19.25 -22.40
C GLY A 187 0.73 20.12 -22.89
N LYS A 188 0.72 21.43 -22.62
CA LYS A 188 1.81 22.33 -23.03
C LYS A 188 2.93 22.29 -21.99
N THR A 189 4.14 21.96 -22.44
CA THR A 189 5.38 22.09 -21.67
C THR A 189 5.69 23.56 -21.40
N ILE A 190 5.75 23.92 -20.12
CA ILE A 190 6.08 25.28 -19.67
C ILE A 190 7.50 25.39 -19.10
N TYR A 191 8.12 24.24 -18.81
CA TYR A 191 9.48 24.16 -18.32
C TYR A 191 10.10 22.84 -18.77
N LEU A 192 11.36 22.89 -19.21
CA LEU A 192 12.15 21.72 -19.57
C LEU A 192 13.62 21.98 -19.23
N GLN A 193 14.21 21.14 -18.39
CA GLN A 193 15.62 21.24 -18.03
C GLN A 193 16.31 19.88 -18.06
N ASN A 194 17.51 19.84 -18.64
CA ASN A 194 18.44 18.72 -18.49
C ASN A 194 19.17 18.82 -17.16
N VAL A 195 19.23 17.72 -16.42
CA VAL A 195 19.80 17.63 -15.08
C VAL A 195 20.84 16.50 -15.06
N ASN A 196 21.77 16.56 -14.11
CA ASN A 196 22.72 15.46 -13.83
C ASN A 196 23.01 15.34 -12.33
N SER A 197 21.96 15.53 -11.53
CA SER A 197 21.93 15.53 -10.07
C SER A 197 20.81 14.60 -9.62
N ASN A 198 20.88 14.12 -8.38
CA ASN A 198 19.77 13.44 -7.73
C ASN A 198 18.71 14.44 -7.22
N GLU A 199 19.05 15.72 -7.13
CA GLU A 199 18.15 16.78 -6.66
C GLU A 199 18.18 18.00 -7.58
N ILE A 200 17.03 18.65 -7.73
CA ILE A 200 16.87 19.95 -8.37
C ILE A 200 15.85 20.78 -7.59
N ASN A 201 16.15 22.07 -7.43
CA ASN A 201 15.20 23.07 -6.96
C ASN A 201 14.81 23.98 -8.13
N ILE A 202 13.51 24.13 -8.36
CA ILE A 202 12.93 24.89 -9.46
C ILE A 202 12.17 26.06 -8.85
N SER A 203 12.69 27.28 -9.02
CA SER A 203 11.96 28.48 -8.63
C SER A 203 10.67 28.59 -9.44
N ARG A 204 9.56 28.94 -8.77
CA ARG A 204 8.26 29.14 -9.39
C ARG A 204 8.32 30.17 -10.51
N ASN A 205 9.08 31.25 -10.32
CA ASN A 205 9.14 32.37 -11.24
C ASN A 205 7.72 32.87 -11.57
N ASN A 206 7.38 32.96 -12.86
CA ASN A 206 6.09 33.46 -13.33
C ASN A 206 5.08 32.32 -13.65
N VAL A 207 5.25 31.13 -13.08
CA VAL A 207 4.27 30.04 -13.25
C VAL A 207 2.96 30.44 -12.54
N PRO A 208 1.85 30.61 -13.29
CA PRO A 208 0.57 30.99 -12.69
C PRO A 208 0.05 29.93 -11.72
N SER A 209 -0.73 30.35 -10.74
CA SER A 209 -1.39 29.43 -9.82
C SER A 209 -2.29 28.45 -10.58
N GLY A 210 -2.26 27.18 -10.21
CA GLY A 210 -3.00 26.14 -10.91
C GLY A 210 -2.39 24.75 -10.79
N ILE A 211 -2.99 23.79 -11.50
CA ILE A 211 -2.57 22.40 -11.52
C ILE A 211 -1.62 22.16 -12.69
N TYR A 212 -0.51 21.47 -12.40
CA TYR A 212 0.51 21.08 -13.38
C TYR A 212 0.94 19.63 -13.17
N PHE A 213 1.52 19.05 -14.21
CA PHE A 213 2.16 17.74 -14.17
C PHE A 213 3.67 17.92 -14.29
N VAL A 214 4.40 17.30 -13.39
CA VAL A 214 5.87 17.25 -13.39
C VAL A 214 6.28 15.86 -13.84
N LYS A 215 6.98 15.80 -14.97
CA LYS A 215 7.56 14.57 -15.51
C LYS A 215 9.07 14.60 -15.32
N VAL A 216 9.60 13.56 -14.68
CA VAL A 216 11.01 13.44 -14.33
C VAL A 216 11.55 12.17 -14.97
N ASN A 217 12.48 12.31 -15.90
CA ASN A 217 13.11 11.16 -16.54
C ASN A 217 14.49 10.94 -15.93
N SER A 218 14.80 9.71 -15.55
CA SER A 218 16.14 9.22 -15.27
C SER A 218 16.63 8.32 -16.41
N LYS A 219 17.81 7.71 -16.28
CA LYS A 219 18.25 6.69 -17.24
C LYS A 219 17.39 5.42 -17.20
N GLU A 220 16.78 5.15 -16.05
CA GLU A 220 16.15 3.87 -15.76
C GLU A 220 14.62 3.96 -15.76
N LYS A 221 14.08 5.09 -15.29
CA LYS A 221 12.65 5.25 -15.02
C LYS A 221 12.17 6.66 -15.37
N THR A 222 10.89 6.74 -15.69
CA THR A 222 10.15 7.99 -15.82
C THR A 222 9.13 8.08 -14.70
N PHE A 223 9.08 9.22 -14.03
CA PHE A 223 8.13 9.52 -12.97
C PHE A 223 7.22 10.67 -13.42
N THR A 224 5.95 10.63 -13.05
CA THR A 224 5.02 11.74 -13.31
C THR A 224 4.23 12.02 -12.03
N ALA A 225 4.09 13.28 -11.66
CA ALA A 225 3.37 13.71 -10.47
C ALA A 225 2.53 14.96 -10.75
N LYS A 226 1.40 15.08 -10.05
CA LYS A 226 0.58 16.29 -10.06
C LYS A 226 1.09 17.26 -8.98
N VAL A 227 1.28 18.52 -9.34
CA VAL A 227 1.71 19.60 -8.42
C VAL A 227 0.76 20.79 -8.54
N VAL A 228 0.48 21.46 -7.43
CA VAL A 228 -0.31 22.70 -7.38
C VAL A 228 0.64 23.87 -7.13
N PHE A 229 0.62 24.90 -7.98
CA PHE A 229 1.28 26.18 -7.71
C PHE A 229 0.25 27.15 -7.11
N GLU A 230 0.60 27.86 -6.03
CA GLU A 230 -0.26 28.81 -5.30
C GLU A 230 0.27 30.23 -5.37
#